data_AF-A0A510X5L7-F1
#
_entry.id   AF-A0A510X5L7-F1
#
_cell.length_a   1.000
_cell.length_b   1.000
_cell.length_c   1.000
_cell.angle_alpha   90.00
_cell.angle_beta   90.00
_cell.angle_gamma   90.00
#
_symmetry.space_group_name_H-M   'P 1'
#
loop_
_entity.id
_entity.type
_entity.pdbx_description
1 polymer ?
#
loop_
_entity_poly.entity_id
_entity_poly.type
_entity_poly.pdbx_seq_one_letter_code
_entity_poly.pdbx_strand_id
1 'polypeptide(L)' 'MMIADLIDGEDFRNRLVALGIRIPEGACPETCARMALLKHVEVGVPGLQDLVRELSEQTDVMLPSVRQALERYLLPGLR' A
#
# COMPACT_ATOMS: atom_id res chain seq x y z
N MET A 1 -14.59 21.27 10.19
CA MET A 1 -14.35 19.95 10.81
C MET A 1 -13.09 19.42 10.15
N MET A 2 -12.03 19.21 10.94
CA MET A 2 -10.66 19.02 10.44
C MET A 2 -10.60 17.71 9.66
N ILE A 3 -10.27 17.75 8.36
CA ILE A 3 -9.96 16.55 7.58
C ILE A 3 -8.66 16.02 8.20
N ALA A 4 -8.77 14.98 9.03
CA ALA A 4 -7.62 14.17 9.34
C ALA A 4 -7.12 13.63 7.99
N ASP A 5 -5.84 13.86 7.68
CA ASP A 5 -5.15 13.42 6.48
C ASP A 5 -5.00 11.88 6.52
N LEU A 6 -6.15 11.20 6.42
CA LEU A 6 -6.27 9.76 6.59
C LEU A 6 -5.85 9.08 5.29
N ILE A 7 -4.86 8.20 5.39
CA ILE A 7 -4.45 7.30 4.32
C ILE A 7 -5.59 6.32 4.09
N ASP A 8 -6.35 6.57 3.04
CA ASP A 8 -7.43 5.73 2.57
C ASP A 8 -6.96 4.77 1.47
N GLY A 9 -7.89 3.99 0.92
CA GLY A 9 -7.57 3.06 -0.15
C GLY A 9 -7.08 3.74 -1.43
N GLU A 10 -7.55 4.97 -1.69
CA GLU A 10 -7.12 5.75 -2.83
C GLU A 10 -5.70 6.31 -2.65
N ASP A 11 -5.38 6.91 -1.50
CA ASP A 11 -4.02 7.38 -1.21
C ASP A 11 -3.01 6.22 -1.30
N PHE A 12 -3.36 5.08 -0.70
CA PHE A 12 -2.52 3.88 -0.79
C PHE A 12 -2.31 3.42 -2.23
N ARG A 13 -3.36 3.39 -3.06
CA ARG A 13 -3.27 3.07 -4.49
C ARG A 13 -2.35 4.05 -5.20
N ASN A 14 -2.53 5.35 -4.99
CA ASN A 14 -1.75 6.40 -5.64
C ASN A 14 -0.25 6.29 -5.30
N ARG A 15 0.11 6.00 -4.04
CA ARG A 15 1.50 5.76 -3.63
C ARG A 15 2.11 4.54 -4.35
N LEU A 16 1.37 3.45 -4.50
CA LEU A 16 1.82 2.27 -5.24
C LEU A 16 1.96 2.53 -6.74
N VAL A 17 1.02 3.27 -7.33
CA VAL A 17 1.08 3.68 -8.75
C VAL A 17 2.27 4.60 -9.00
N ALA A 18 2.62 5.47 -8.05
CA ALA A 18 3.82 6.32 -8.13
C ALA A 18 5.13 5.52 -8.18
N LEU A 19 5.16 4.30 -7.62
CA LEU A 19 6.28 3.36 -7.76
C LEU A 19 6.31 2.63 -9.11
N GLY A 20 5.36 2.90 -10.01
CA GLY A 20 5.23 2.25 -11.32
C GLY A 20 4.38 0.98 -11.30
N ILE A 21 3.66 0.70 -10.22
CA ILE A 21 2.76 -0.46 -10.12
C ILE A 21 1.42 -0.09 -10.76
N ARG A 22 1.05 -0.75 -11.87
CA ARG A 22 -0.25 -0.50 -12.51
C ARG A 22 -1.35 -1.17 -11.70
N ILE A 23 -2.14 -0.37 -10.99
CA ILE A 23 -3.31 -0.81 -10.22
C ILE A 23 -4.55 -0.15 -10.81
N PRO A 24 -5.63 -0.90 -11.08
CA PRO A 24 -6.84 -0.32 -11.63
C PRO A 24 -7.51 0.64 -10.63
N GLU A 25 -8.17 1.65 -11.17
CA GLU A 25 -8.97 2.59 -10.38
C GLU A 25 -10.13 1.84 -9.70
N GLY A 26 -10.45 2.21 -8.46
CA GLY A 26 -11.46 1.52 -7.66
C GLY A 26 -11.02 0.16 -7.09
N ALA A 27 -9.74 -0.22 -7.24
CA ALA A 27 -9.21 -1.41 -6.57
C ALA A 27 -9.29 -1.28 -5.05
N CYS A 28 -9.72 -2.36 -4.39
CA CYS A 28 -9.70 -2.44 -2.94
C CYS A 28 -8.25 -2.46 -2.40
N PRO A 29 -8.00 -1.99 -1.16
CA PRO A 29 -6.66 -1.99 -0.57
C PRO A 29 -5.98 -3.36 -0.59
N GLU A 30 -6.74 -4.44 -0.39
CA GLU A 30 -6.26 -5.83 -0.49
C GLU A 30 -5.74 -6.17 -1.88
N THR A 31 -6.50 -5.79 -2.92
CA THR A 31 -6.10 -5.98 -4.32
C THR A 31 -4.85 -5.17 -4.64
N CYS A 32 -4.80 -3.91 -4.19
CA CYS A 32 -3.63 -3.05 -4.33
C CYS A 32 -2.37 -3.69 -3.73
N ALA A 33 -2.46 -4.13 -2.48
CA ALA A 33 -1.35 -4.75 -1.75
C ALA A 33 -0.88 -6.05 -2.42
N ARG A 34 -1.82 -6.90 -2.86
CA ARG A 34 -1.49 -8.16 -3.55
C ARG A 34 -0.84 -7.91 -4.91
N MET A 35 -1.35 -6.97 -5.70
CA MET A 35 -0.76 -6.62 -7.00
C MET A 35 0.64 -6.01 -6.83
N ALA A 36 0.83 -5.16 -5.82
CA ALA A 36 2.13 -4.59 -5.51
C ALA A 36 3.17 -5.65 -5.13
N LEU A 37 2.77 -6.60 -4.26
CA LEU A 37 3.62 -7.72 -3.88
C LEU A 37 3.98 -8.60 -5.09
N LEU A 38 2.98 -9.01 -5.88
CA LEU A 38 3.19 -9.84 -7.07
C LEU A 38 4.19 -9.15 -8.02
N LYS A 39 3.98 -7.86 -8.29
CA LYS A 39 4.88 -7.10 -9.16
C LYS A 39 6.30 -7.03 -8.60
N HIS A 40 6.45 -6.86 -7.30
CA HIS A 40 7.76 -6.85 -6.64
C HIS A 40 8.45 -8.21 -6.70
N VAL A 41 7.71 -9.31 -6.53
CA VAL A 41 8.26 -10.67 -6.67
C VAL A 41 8.64 -10.99 -8.13
N GLU A 42 7.85 -10.51 -9.10
CA GLU A 42 8.08 -10.80 -10.52
C GLU A 42 9.25 -10.02 -11.12
N VAL A 43 9.34 -8.71 -10.84
CA VAL A 43 10.32 -7.83 -11.50
C VAL A 43 11.19 -7.01 -10.55
N GLY A 44 10.88 -7.03 -9.24
CA GLY A 44 11.46 -6.10 -8.28
C GLY A 44 10.88 -4.70 -8.45
N VAL A 45 10.21 -4.20 -7.42
CA VAL A 45 9.77 -2.79 -7.36
C VAL A 45 10.68 -2.06 -6.37
N PRO A 46 11.68 -1.29 -6.86
CA PRO A 46 12.53 -0.50 -5.97
C PRO A 46 11.68 0.56 -5.25
N GLY A 47 11.90 0.71 -3.94
CA GLY A 47 11.15 1.65 -3.10
C GLY A 47 9.85 1.10 -2.50
N LEU A 48 9.38 -0.09 -2.89
CA LEU A 48 8.19 -0.69 -2.27
C LEU A 48 8.42 -1.02 -0.78
N GLN A 49 9.59 -1.57 -0.44
CA GLN A 49 9.94 -1.86 0.96
C GLN A 49 10.00 -0.58 1.81
N ASP A 50 10.57 0.49 1.26
CA ASP A 50 10.66 1.79 1.94
C ASP A 50 9.27 2.39 2.15
N LEU A 51 8.43 2.38 1.12
CA LEU A 51 7.03 2.81 1.22
C LEU A 51 6.26 2.03 2.28
N VAL A 52 6.42 0.70 2.31
CA VAL A 52 5.72 -0.15 3.29
C VAL A 52 6.18 0.12 4.71
N ARG A 53 7.47 0.42 4.91
CA ARG A 53 8.01 0.84 6.20
C ARG A 53 7.41 2.17 6.65
N GLU A 54 7.44 3.18 5.78
CA GLU A 54 6.84 4.51 6.04
C GLU A 54 5.36 4.41 6.38
N LEU A 55 4.61 3.59 5.62
CA LEU A 55 3.20 3.33 5.85
C LEU A 55 2.96 2.60 7.19
N SER A 56 3.87 1.72 7.59
CA SER A 56 3.79 1.04 8.89
C SER A 56 4.00 2.01 10.05
N GLU A 57 4.81 3.06 9.88
CA GLU A 57 4.99 4.14 10.87
C GLU A 57 3.79 5.09 10.91
N GLN A 58 3.10 5.29 9.79
CA GLN A 58 1.92 6.15 9.65
C GLN A 58 0.59 5.44 9.97
N THR A 59 0.61 4.37 10.77
CA THR A 59 -0.59 3.57 11.09
C THR A 59 -1.65 4.33 11.90
N ASP A 60 -1.29 5.42 12.58
CA ASP A 60 -2.21 6.28 13.35
C ASP A 60 -3.16 7.08 12.43
N VAL A 61 -2.69 7.42 11.24
CA VAL A 61 -3.45 8.17 10.22
C VAL A 61 -3.93 7.26 9.09
N MET A 62 -4.00 5.94 9.29
CA MET A 62 -4.35 4.99 8.24
C MET A 62 -5.71 4.33 8.48
N LEU A 63 -6.50 4.18 7.42
CA LEU A 63 -7.75 3.42 7.52
C LEU A 63 -7.46 1.95 7.86
N PRO A 64 -8.30 1.33 8.72
CA PRO A 64 -8.09 -0.04 9.17
C PRO A 64 -8.10 -1.06 8.02
N SER A 65 -8.79 -0.77 6.92
CA SER A 65 -8.80 -1.63 5.72
C SER A 65 -7.44 -1.63 5.00
N VAL A 66 -6.77 -0.47 4.93
CA VAL A 66 -5.43 -0.35 4.31
C VAL A 66 -4.39 -1.02 5.19
N ARG A 67 -4.46 -0.74 6.50
CA ARG A 67 -3.58 -1.37 7.49
C ARG A 67 -3.66 -2.90 7.42
N GLN A 68 -4.86 -3.47 7.41
CA GLN A 68 -5.04 -4.92 7.29
C GLN A 68 -4.46 -5.47 5.99
N ALA A 69 -4.62 -4.78 4.86
CA ALA A 69 -4.04 -5.21 3.60
C ALA A 69 -2.49 -5.21 3.64
N LEU A 70 -1.91 -4.18 4.26
CA LEU A 70 -0.47 -4.05 4.43
C LEU A 70 0.09 -5.17 5.33
N GLU A 71 -0.53 -5.39 6.50
CA GLU A 71 -0.11 -6.42 7.46
C GLU A 71 -0.30 -7.84 6.91
N ARG A 72 -1.35 -8.07 6.11
CA ARG A 72 -1.68 -9.41 5.58
C ARG A 72 -0.88 -9.81 4.36
N TYR A 73 -0.54 -8.86 3.48
CA TYR A 73 0.09 -9.16 2.20
C TYR A 73 1.50 -8.61 2.10
N LEU A 74 1.71 -7.32 2.38
CA LEU A 74 2.99 -6.66 2.11
C LEU A 74 4.04 -6.95 3.19
N LEU A 75 3.71 -6.85 4.48
CA LEU A 75 4.66 -7.15 5.57
C LEU A 75 5.25 -8.56 5.51
N PRO A 76 4.45 -9.64 5.35
CA PRO A 76 5.01 -10.99 5.28
C PRO A 76 5.73 -11.27 3.95
N GLY A 77 5.32 -10.61 2.86
CA GLY A 77 5.88 -10.83 1.53
C GLY A 77 7.17 -10.05 1.22
N LEU A 78 7.48 -9.02 2.02
CA LEU A 78 8.66 -8.16 1.84
C LEU A 78 9.75 -8.37 2.89
N ARG A 79 9.57 -9.38 3.76
CA ARG A 79 10.45 -9.71 4.88
C ARG A 79 11.64 -10.59 4.46
#